data_AF-A0A0K3AXP2-F1
#
_entry.id   AF-A0A0K3AXP2-F1
#
_cell.length_a   1.000
_cell.length_b   1.000
_cell.length_c   1.000
_cell.angle_alpha   90.00
_cell.angle_beta   90.00
_cell.angle_gamma   90.00
#
_symmetry.space_group_name_H-M   'P 1'
#
loop_
_entity.id
_entity.type
_entity.pdbx_description
1 polymer ?
#
loop_
_entity_poly.entity_id
_entity_poly.type
_entity_poly.pdbx_seq_one_letter_code
_entity_poly.pdbx_strand_id
1 'polypeptide(L)'
;MPNQAQKIKPHVIRNSSKNGVKWLTEERTFGTFPFHKGITHDIVFTAYGKSVTVDVDGAPFVKFVYRDGDDPVNVDQITVVGDVLIHRFEHKG
;
A
#
# COMPACT_ATOMS: atom_id res chain seq x y z
N MET A 1 32.09 -4.85 20.95
CA MET A 1 30.73 -5.44 20.92
C MET A 1 29.99 -4.80 19.75
N PRO A 2 29.48 -5.52 18.74
CA PRO A 2 28.71 -4.87 17.70
C PRO A 2 27.36 -4.41 18.25
N ASN A 3 27.11 -3.11 18.03
CA ASN A 3 25.91 -2.38 18.40
C ASN A 3 24.68 -3.08 17.80
N GLN A 4 23.67 -3.36 18.62
CA GLN A 4 22.40 -3.94 18.14
C GLN A 4 21.76 -2.92 17.21
N ALA A 5 21.91 -3.09 15.89
CA ALA A 5 21.12 -2.38 14.91
C ALA A 5 19.66 -2.48 15.36
N GLN A 6 19.04 -1.34 15.68
CA GLN A 6 17.62 -1.28 15.99
C GLN A 6 16.89 -2.04 14.89
N LYS A 7 16.33 -3.21 15.23
CA LYS A 7 15.52 -3.98 14.29
C LYS A 7 14.32 -3.12 13.95
N ILE A 8 14.37 -2.45 12.80
CA ILE A 8 13.27 -1.66 12.27
C ILE A 8 12.08 -2.62 12.19
N LYS A 9 11.03 -2.34 12.97
CA LYS A 9 9.81 -3.14 12.90
C LYS A 9 9.24 -2.99 11.48
N PRO A 10 8.81 -4.09 10.84
CA PRO A 10 8.21 -4.00 9.52
C PRO A 10 6.91 -3.18 9.61
N HIS A 11 6.72 -2.26 8.67
CA HIS A 11 5.57 -1.38 8.63
C HIS A 11 5.07 -1.21 7.19
N VAL A 12 3.75 -1.06 7.06
CA VAL A 12 3.11 -0.56 5.84
C VAL A 12 2.64 0.87 6.10
N ILE A 13 3.04 1.79 5.23
CA ILE A 13 2.69 3.20 5.31
C ILE A 13 1.79 3.50 4.11
N ARG A 14 0.61 4.08 4.36
CA ARG A 14 -0.24 4.62 3.30
C ARG A 14 -0.21 6.14 3.36
N ASN A 15 -0.17 6.75 2.19
CA ASN A 15 -0.19 8.20 2.04
C ASN A 15 -0.74 8.55 0.65
N SER A 16 -1.11 9.80 0.45
CA SER A 16 -1.32 10.44 -0.85
C SER A 16 -0.52 11.74 -0.94
N SER A 17 -0.27 12.20 -2.15
CA SER A 17 0.33 13.51 -2.40
C SER A 17 -0.40 14.18 -3.54
N LYS A 18 -0.44 15.51 -3.53
CA LYS A 18 -0.93 16.28 -4.67
C LYS A 18 0.26 16.57 -5.58
N ASN A 19 0.23 16.00 -6.78
CA ASN A 19 1.27 16.13 -7.82
C ASN A 19 2.69 15.70 -7.37
N GLY A 20 2.81 14.79 -6.39
CA GLY A 20 4.11 14.33 -5.88
C GLY A 20 4.91 15.38 -5.08
N VAL A 21 4.38 16.59 -4.88
CA VAL A 21 5.14 17.71 -4.28
C VAL A 21 5.11 17.66 -2.76
N LYS A 22 3.94 17.36 -2.18
CA LYS A 22 3.74 17.37 -0.73
C LYS A 22 2.96 16.13 -0.28
N TRP A 23 3.61 15.34 0.56
CA TRP A 23 2.98 14.26 1.31
C TRP A 23 2.08 14.84 2.41
N LEU A 24 0.94 14.20 2.67
CA LEU A 24 0.09 14.54 3.81
C LEU A 24 0.31 13.54 4.95
N THR A 25 -0.61 13.47 5.91
CA THR A 25 -0.47 12.65 7.10
C THR A 25 -0.40 11.15 6.76
N GLU A 26 0.64 10.49 7.26
CA GLU A 26 0.84 9.05 7.08
C GLU A 26 -0.14 8.21 7.90
N GLU A 27 -0.64 7.13 7.30
CA GLU A 27 -1.44 6.10 7.98
C GLU A 27 -0.61 4.84 8.21
N ARG A 28 -0.26 4.58 9.46
CA ARG A 28 0.63 3.48 9.88
C ARG A 28 -0.10 2.35 10.63
N THR A 29 -1.39 2.50 10.87
CA THR A 29 -2.20 1.57 11.68
C THR A 29 -2.64 0.37 10.85
N PHE A 30 -2.18 -0.82 11.20
CA PHE A 30 -2.61 -2.09 10.63
C PHE A 30 -2.53 -3.18 11.70
N GLY A 31 -3.07 -4.37 11.43
CA GLY A 31 -2.95 -5.53 12.32
C GLY A 31 -1.55 -6.14 12.27
N THR A 32 -1.44 -7.30 11.63
CA THR A 32 -0.16 -8.00 11.44
C THR A 32 0.48 -7.59 10.12
N PHE A 33 1.82 -7.53 10.07
CA PHE A 33 2.53 -7.28 8.81
C PHE A 33 2.35 -8.48 7.86
N PRO A 34 1.87 -8.29 6.62
CA PRO A 34 1.43 -9.41 5.81
C PRO A 34 2.54 -10.03 4.94
N PHE A 35 3.64 -9.32 4.70
CA PHE A 35 4.65 -9.73 3.72
C PHE A 35 5.85 -10.46 4.32
N HIS A 36 6.36 -11.45 3.60
CA HIS A 36 7.54 -12.21 3.99
C HIS A 36 8.50 -12.35 2.82
N LYS A 37 9.81 -12.18 3.07
CA LYS A 37 10.82 -12.35 2.02
C LYS A 37 10.82 -13.78 1.50
N GLY A 38 10.84 -13.93 0.18
CA GLY A 38 10.88 -15.24 -0.50
C GLY A 38 9.52 -15.93 -0.64
N ILE A 39 8.42 -15.29 -0.20
CA ILE A 39 7.05 -15.78 -0.39
C ILE A 39 6.35 -14.90 -1.42
N THR A 40 5.65 -15.52 -2.37
CA THR A 40 4.76 -14.82 -3.31
C THR A 40 3.45 -14.48 -2.59
N HIS A 41 3.04 -13.22 -2.66
CA HIS A 41 1.79 -12.73 -2.07
C HIS A 41 0.87 -12.18 -3.15
N ASP A 42 -0.41 -12.44 -3.01
CA ASP A 42 -1.45 -11.87 -3.87
C ASP A 42 -2.01 -10.61 -3.21
N ILE A 43 -1.94 -9.48 -3.92
CA ILE A 43 -2.44 -8.18 -3.43
C ILE A 43 -3.59 -7.75 -4.32
N VAL A 44 -4.76 -7.52 -3.72
CA VAL A 44 -5.95 -7.03 -4.42
C VAL A 44 -6.27 -5.63 -3.91
N PHE A 45 -6.25 -4.66 -4.82
CA PHE A 45 -6.75 -3.32 -4.58
C PHE A 45 -8.17 -3.23 -5.12
N THR A 46 -9.14 -2.87 -4.26
CA THR A 46 -10.52 -2.63 -4.67
C THR A 46 -10.88 -1.18 -4.47
N ALA A 47 -11.10 -0.47 -5.58
CA ALA A 47 -11.50 0.93 -5.57
C ALA A 47 -13.02 1.05 -5.39
N TYR A 48 -13.43 1.82 -4.39
CA TYR A 48 -14.81 2.25 -4.15
C TYR A 48 -14.87 3.77 -4.27
N GLY A 49 -16.06 4.35 -4.43
CA GLY A 49 -16.22 5.79 -4.63
C GLY A 49 -15.66 6.70 -3.52
N LYS A 50 -15.28 6.17 -2.35
CA LYS A 50 -14.70 6.94 -1.23
C LYS A 50 -13.41 6.37 -0.64
N SER A 51 -12.95 5.21 -1.12
CA SER A 51 -11.81 4.53 -0.52
C SER A 51 -11.27 3.43 -1.40
N VAL A 52 -10.02 3.04 -1.17
CA VAL A 52 -9.45 1.78 -1.67
C VAL A 52 -9.33 0.81 -0.50
N THR A 53 -9.82 -0.41 -0.64
CA THR A 53 -9.48 -1.51 0.27
C THR A 53 -8.36 -2.35 -0.33
N VAL A 54 -7.56 -2.94 0.55
CA VAL A 54 -6.45 -3.81 0.18
C VAL A 54 -6.63 -5.12 0.92
N ASP A 55 -6.66 -6.20 0.16
CA ASP A 55 -6.61 -7.56 0.67
C ASP A 55 -5.24 -8.16 0.32
N VAL A 56 -4.67 -8.92 1.24
CA VAL A 56 -3.44 -9.68 1.02
C VAL A 56 -3.72 -11.15 1.26
N ASP A 57 -3.41 -11.98 0.26
CA ASP A 57 -3.68 -13.43 0.25
C ASP A 57 -5.16 -13.76 0.54
N GLY A 58 -6.07 -12.93 0.02
CA GLY A 58 -7.52 -13.07 0.20
C GLY A 58 -8.06 -12.62 1.55
N ALA A 59 -7.21 -12.14 2.47
CA ALA A 59 -7.63 -11.61 3.77
C ALA A 59 -7.68 -10.07 3.78
N PRO A 60 -8.72 -9.45 4.36
CA PRO A 60 -8.78 -8.00 4.53
C PRO A 60 -7.59 -7.45 5.32
N PHE A 61 -6.84 -6.53 4.72
CA PHE A 61 -5.64 -5.99 5.35
C PHE A 61 -5.84 -4.54 5.80
N VAL A 62 -6.11 -3.63 4.87
CA VAL A 62 -6.24 -2.20 5.17
C VAL A 62 -7.26 -1.51 4.28
N LYS A 63 -7.78 -0.37 4.76
CA LYS A 63 -8.58 0.57 3.99
C LYS A 63 -7.86 1.91 3.96
N PHE A 64 -7.87 2.57 2.82
CA PHE A 64 -7.40 3.94 2.63
C PHE A 64 -8.57 4.79 2.16
N VAL A 65 -8.97 5.78 2.95
CA VAL A 65 -10.05 6.71 2.60
C VAL A 65 -9.45 7.86 1.81
N TYR A 66 -10.06 8.21 0.67
CA TYR A 66 -9.59 9.35 -0.12
C TYR A 66 -9.64 10.63 0.70
N ARG A 67 -8.68 11.53 0.47
CA ARG A 67 -8.60 12.77 1.24
C ARG A 67 -9.47 13.84 0.62
N ASP A 68 -9.68 14.91 1.38
CA ASP A 68 -10.53 16.00 0.91
C ASP A 68 -10.01 16.60 -0.42
N GLY A 69 -10.89 16.55 -1.42
CA GLY A 69 -10.61 17.00 -2.78
C GLY A 69 -9.82 16.01 -3.64
N ASP A 70 -9.55 14.79 -3.17
CA ASP A 70 -9.11 13.69 -4.03
C ASP A 70 -10.33 13.18 -4.82
N ASP A 71 -10.17 13.01 -6.13
CA ASP A 71 -11.18 12.43 -7.01
C ASP A 71 -10.61 11.17 -7.66
N PRO A 72 -11.12 9.96 -7.31
CA PRO A 72 -10.59 8.70 -7.83
C PRO A 72 -10.71 8.57 -9.35
N VAL A 73 -11.59 9.33 -10.01
CA VAL A 73 -11.71 9.32 -11.48
C VAL A 73 -10.42 9.81 -12.15
N ASN A 74 -9.61 10.61 -11.47
CA ASN A 74 -8.35 11.14 -11.99
C ASN A 74 -7.15 10.19 -11.82
N VAL A 75 -7.35 8.99 -11.24
CA VAL A 75 -6.28 8.00 -11.09
C VAL A 75 -6.27 7.08 -12.30
N ASP A 76 -5.31 7.28 -13.20
CA ASP A 76 -5.19 6.54 -14.47
C ASP A 76 -3.91 5.69 -14.59
N GLN A 77 -3.01 5.80 -13.62
CA GLN A 77 -1.71 5.14 -13.62
C GLN A 77 -1.43 4.39 -12.33
N ILE A 78 -0.84 3.20 -12.46
CA ILE A 78 -0.27 2.44 -11.35
C ILE A 78 1.24 2.29 -11.58
N THR A 79 2.01 2.66 -10.57
CA THR A 79 3.48 2.61 -10.59
C THR A 79 3.97 1.75 -9.43
N VAL A 80 4.78 0.73 -9.72
CA VAL A 80 5.38 -0.15 -8.71
C VAL A 80 6.89 0.02 -8.76
N VAL A 81 7.49 0.39 -7.62
CA VAL A 81 8.92 0.71 -7.50
C VAL A 81 9.47 0.07 -6.23
N GLY A 82 10.73 -0.35 -6.27
CA GLY A 82 11.47 -0.91 -5.14
C GLY A 82 11.92 -2.34 -5.38
N ASP A 83 12.39 -3.00 -4.33
CA ASP A 83 12.89 -4.37 -4.36
C ASP A 83 11.72 -5.37 -4.36
N VAL A 84 11.04 -5.51 -5.50
CA VAL A 84 9.88 -6.37 -5.68
C VAL A 84 9.94 -7.11 -7.02
N LEU A 85 9.53 -8.38 -7.01
CA LEU A 85 9.32 -9.18 -8.22
C LEU A 85 7.83 -9.27 -8.49
N ILE A 86 7.40 -8.74 -9.64
CA ILE A 86 6.00 -8.80 -10.07
C ILE A 86 5.83 -10.00 -11.00
N HIS A 87 5.08 -11.00 -10.56
CA HIS A 87 4.78 -12.18 -11.38
C HIS A 87 3.63 -11.94 -12.36
N ARG A 88 2.59 -11.22 -11.93
CA ARG A 88 1.39 -10.92 -12.71
C ARG A 88 0.80 -9.60 -12.24
N PHE A 89 0.28 -8.83 -13.19
CA PHE A 89 -0.49 -7.63 -12.93
C PHE A 89 -1.77 -7.70 -13.76
N GLU A 90 -2.92 -7.49 -13.12
CA GLU A 90 -4.23 -7.62 -13.72
C GLU A 90 -5.15 -6.49 -13.25
N HIS A 91 -5.88 -5.91 -14.20
CA HIS A 91 -6.95 -4.95 -13.93
C HIS A 91 -8.30 -5.59 -14.27
N LYS A 92 -9.20 -5.64 -13.30
CA LYS A 92 -10.58 -6.09 -13.48
C LYS A 92 -11.50 -4.86 -13.42
N GLY A 93 -12.13 -4.55 -14.55
CA GLY A 93 -13.15 -3.50 -14.69
C GLY A 93 -14.55 -4.02 -14.42
#